data_AF-A0A5B7H2E9-F1
#
_entry.id   AF-A0A5B7H2E9-F1
#
_cell.length_a   1.000
_cell.length_b   1.000
_cell.length_c   1.000
_cell.angle_alpha   90.00
_cell.angle_beta   90.00
_cell.angle_gamma   90.00
#
_symmetry.space_group_name_H-M   'P 1'
#
loop_
_entity.id
_entity.type
_entity.pdbx_description
1 polymer ?
#
loop_
_entity_poly.entity_id
_entity_poly.type
_entity_poly.pdbx_seq_one_letter_code
_entity_poly.pdbx_strand_id
1 'polypeptide(L)'
;MFSQQVEMMEENSVHLDSYDGWIIEKSQLPNLVQKSICLRPQNYVIFSHNTFLGLGNRSLDILSSSQVRFEFNEVLHLRSGALLGIRPHKEAQAVNIVFLNNTIVEADEHSLLTSMQYPMHERTIINNKFNIPCDCNVITTFKKLLGINSSSGHESLEIFETVIKKSLCHVSASTRSYALVYKYKTRNCTLPITMIVAGTCMGVAILLLVIVSVICSRRVKKAREEANYLGECCFSQSFSTLHSNTHVPMSPMNGHSNQSWEPTTPLQPWVVAVPEVKTYKETELNVSFEHTEPMKVSLRDSFCPEPGPLLDLQRNTQVRSSCPFN
;
A
#
# COMPACT_ATOMS: atom_id res chain seq x y z
N MET A 1 49.44 3.80 30.62
CA MET A 1 49.77 2.71 29.67
C MET A 1 48.47 1.99 29.33
N PHE A 2 47.91 2.21 28.15
CA PHE A 2 46.77 1.44 27.67
C PHE A 2 47.31 0.33 26.76
N SER A 3 47.23 -0.91 27.23
CA SER A 3 47.52 -2.11 26.45
C SER A 3 46.35 -2.32 25.49
N GLN A 4 46.53 -2.03 24.20
CA GLN A 4 45.60 -2.46 23.16
C GLN A 4 45.75 -3.98 22.97
N GLN A 5 44.74 -4.74 23.39
CA GLN A 5 44.59 -6.13 23.00
C GLN A 5 44.12 -6.16 21.54
N VAL A 6 44.95 -6.73 20.67
CA VAL A 6 44.57 -7.10 19.30
C VAL A 6 43.82 -8.43 19.40
N GLU A 7 42.50 -8.39 19.22
CA GLU A 7 41.66 -9.58 19.20
C GLU A 7 41.76 -10.26 17.81
N MET A 8 41.79 -11.59 17.76
CA MET A 8 42.11 -12.35 16.54
C MET A 8 41.14 -12.08 15.37
N MET A 9 41.74 -12.03 14.18
CA MET A 9 41.20 -11.47 12.92
C MET A 9 40.28 -12.44 12.17
N GLU A 10 39.15 -11.94 11.64
CA GLU A 10 38.34 -12.66 10.64
C GLU A 10 39.02 -12.54 9.25
N GLU A 11 39.05 -13.62 8.46
CA GLU A 11 39.61 -13.61 7.10
C GLU A 11 38.76 -12.67 6.21
N ASN A 12 39.38 -11.67 5.57
CA ASN A 12 38.77 -10.66 4.68
C ASN A 12 38.12 -9.41 5.31
N SER A 13 38.49 -9.03 6.54
CA SER A 13 38.07 -7.76 7.15
C SER A 13 39.19 -6.72 7.23
N VAL A 14 38.82 -5.45 7.07
CA VAL A 14 39.69 -4.29 7.31
C VAL A 14 39.39 -3.78 8.72
N HIS A 15 40.32 -4.00 9.65
CA HIS A 15 40.27 -3.47 11.01
C HIS A 15 41.20 -2.28 11.13
N LEU A 16 40.65 -1.11 11.48
CA LEU A 16 41.43 0.10 11.69
C LEU A 16 41.03 0.72 13.03
N ASP A 17 41.96 0.66 13.99
CA ASP A 17 41.77 1.17 15.34
C ASP A 17 42.38 2.57 15.49
N SER A 18 41.58 3.48 16.06
CA SER A 18 41.99 4.72 16.73
C SER A 18 42.84 5.71 15.88
N TYR A 19 42.16 6.50 15.05
CA TYR A 19 42.70 7.72 14.45
C TYR A 19 41.71 8.89 14.61
N ASP A 20 42.23 10.12 14.49
CA ASP A 20 41.54 11.41 14.74
C ASP A 20 40.46 11.80 13.70
N GLY A 21 39.90 10.81 13.03
CA GLY A 21 38.89 10.96 11.99
C GLY A 21 39.24 10.15 10.76
N TRP A 22 38.22 9.67 10.05
CA TRP A 22 38.39 8.88 8.83
C TRP A 22 37.62 9.50 7.69
N ILE A 23 38.28 9.59 6.54
CA ILE A 23 37.66 9.99 5.28
C ILE A 23 37.97 8.88 4.27
N ILE A 24 36.93 8.17 3.86
CA ILE A 24 36.99 7.17 2.80
C ILE A 24 36.24 7.80 1.63
N GLU A 25 36.96 8.13 0.56
CA GLU A 25 36.38 8.84 -0.57
C GLU A 25 36.77 8.26 -1.93
N LYS A 26 35.90 8.52 -2.93
CA LYS A 26 36.14 8.23 -4.36
C LYS A 26 36.59 6.79 -4.62
N SER A 27 36.11 5.86 -3.79
CA SER A 27 36.49 4.46 -3.84
C SER A 27 35.35 3.59 -4.32
N GLN A 28 35.65 2.56 -5.10
CA GLN A 28 34.72 1.51 -5.43
C GLN A 28 34.95 0.34 -4.47
N LEU A 29 34.02 0.15 -3.54
CA LEU A 29 34.09 -0.89 -2.53
C LEU A 29 33.34 -2.13 -3.02
N PRO A 30 33.93 -3.34 -2.86
CA PRO A 30 33.32 -4.58 -3.33
C PRO A 30 32.07 -4.91 -2.52
N ASN A 31 31.47 -6.06 -2.78
CA ASN A 31 30.38 -6.55 -1.94
C ASN A 31 30.91 -6.85 -0.53
N LEU A 32 30.55 -5.99 0.43
CA LEU A 32 31.00 -6.08 1.81
C LEU A 32 30.07 -7.05 2.55
N VAL A 33 30.64 -8.15 3.04
CA VAL A 33 29.96 -9.11 3.90
C VAL A 33 29.97 -8.61 5.34
N GLN A 34 29.49 -9.43 6.28
CA GLN A 34 29.45 -9.08 7.69
C GLN A 34 30.84 -8.67 8.21
N LYS A 35 30.91 -7.55 8.96
CA LYS A 35 32.11 -6.99 9.58
C LYS A 35 33.30 -6.74 8.64
N SER A 36 33.09 -6.60 7.33
CA SER A 36 34.19 -6.31 6.39
C SER A 36 34.93 -5.02 6.71
N ILE A 37 34.27 -4.01 7.27
CA ILE A 37 34.91 -2.77 7.73
C ILE A 37 34.61 -2.58 9.21
N CYS A 38 35.67 -2.63 10.03
CA CYS A 38 35.61 -2.43 11.46
C CYS A 38 36.37 -1.16 11.86
N LEU A 39 35.65 -0.14 12.33
CA LEU A 39 36.25 1.15 12.69
C LEU A 39 35.90 1.53 14.13
N ARG A 40 36.91 2.01 14.87
CA ARG A 40 36.74 2.58 16.21
C ARG A 40 37.27 4.03 16.23
N PRO A 41 36.61 4.96 15.54
CA PRO A 41 37.04 6.35 15.43
C PRO A 41 36.93 7.10 16.78
N GLN A 42 37.90 7.96 17.07
CA GLN A 42 37.79 8.89 18.20
C GLN A 42 36.96 10.13 17.85
N ASN A 43 37.05 10.59 16.60
CA ASN A 43 36.26 11.70 16.06
C ASN A 43 35.26 11.18 15.00
N TYR A 44 35.29 11.75 13.80
CA TYR A 44 34.31 11.52 12.76
C TYR A 44 34.71 10.41 11.77
N VAL A 45 33.73 9.82 11.09
CA VAL A 45 33.94 8.94 9.92
C VAL A 45 33.08 9.46 8.78
N ILE A 46 33.69 9.71 7.63
CA ILE A 46 33.03 10.21 6.44
C ILE A 46 33.28 9.22 5.31
N PHE A 47 32.21 8.69 4.74
CA PHE A 47 32.21 8.02 3.45
C PHE A 47 31.67 9.02 2.42
N SER A 48 32.50 9.45 1.48
CA SER A 48 32.14 10.49 0.49
C SER A 48 32.39 10.04 -0.95
N HIS A 49 31.42 10.18 -1.84
CA HIS A 49 31.60 9.87 -3.28
C HIS A 49 32.11 8.44 -3.56
N ASN A 50 31.75 7.46 -2.72
CA ASN A 50 32.10 6.06 -2.95
C ASN A 50 30.98 5.34 -3.70
N THR A 51 31.35 4.24 -4.36
CA THR A 51 30.41 3.27 -4.93
C THR A 51 30.53 1.97 -4.15
N PHE A 52 29.48 1.61 -3.39
CA PHE A 52 29.38 0.33 -2.70
C PHE A 52 28.64 -0.66 -3.60
N LEU A 53 29.32 -1.74 -4.03
CA LEU A 53 28.68 -2.78 -4.83
C LEU A 53 27.62 -3.56 -4.04
N GLY A 54 27.84 -3.72 -2.73
CA GLY A 54 26.88 -4.29 -1.82
C GLY A 54 27.27 -4.06 -0.36
N LEU A 55 26.28 -3.81 0.49
CA LEU A 55 26.43 -3.71 1.93
C LEU A 55 25.59 -4.81 2.57
N GLY A 56 26.27 -5.87 3.02
CA GLY A 56 25.69 -6.99 3.74
C GLY A 56 25.31 -6.65 5.18
N ASN A 57 24.63 -7.60 5.86
CA ASN A 57 24.22 -7.46 7.25
C ASN A 57 25.41 -7.12 8.16
N ARG A 58 25.34 -5.99 8.88
CA ARG A 58 26.44 -5.46 9.72
C ARG A 58 27.79 -5.43 9.02
N SER A 59 27.81 -5.10 7.73
CA SER A 59 29.05 -5.02 6.95
C SER A 59 29.99 -3.92 7.41
N LEU A 60 29.41 -2.85 7.96
CA LEU A 60 30.10 -1.76 8.62
C LEU A 60 29.90 -1.90 10.13
N ASP A 61 30.93 -2.34 10.86
CA ASP A 61 30.94 -2.37 12.32
C ASP A 61 31.72 -1.14 12.83
N ILE A 62 30.99 -0.04 13.00
CA ILE A 62 31.57 1.25 13.38
C ILE A 62 31.12 1.57 14.80
N LEU A 63 32.07 1.63 15.72
CA LEU A 63 31.84 2.08 17.08
C LEU A 63 32.26 3.54 17.21
N SER A 64 31.32 4.46 16.95
CA SER A 64 31.62 5.87 16.80
C SER A 64 31.57 6.65 18.10
N SER A 65 32.61 7.41 18.40
CA SER A 65 32.60 8.40 19.49
C SER A 65 32.09 9.78 19.05
N SER A 66 31.82 9.98 17.76
CA SER A 66 31.29 11.24 17.20
C SER A 66 30.46 11.00 15.93
N GLN A 67 30.56 11.86 14.91
CA GLN A 67 29.73 11.79 13.70
C GLN A 67 30.14 10.67 12.73
N VAL A 68 29.17 9.88 12.25
CA VAL A 68 29.30 9.03 11.07
C VAL A 68 28.47 9.61 9.93
N ARG A 69 29.12 9.94 8.80
CA ARG A 69 28.48 10.58 7.65
C ARG A 69 28.67 9.77 6.38
N PHE A 70 27.58 9.56 5.66
CA PHE A 70 27.57 9.02 4.31
C PHE A 70 27.05 10.12 3.39
N GLU A 71 27.91 10.64 2.51
CA GLU A 71 27.54 11.69 1.58
C GLU A 71 27.88 11.39 0.13
N PHE A 72 26.95 11.69 -0.78
CA PHE A 72 27.15 11.55 -2.22
C PHE A 72 27.61 10.14 -2.67
N ASN A 73 27.35 9.11 -1.87
CA ASN A 73 27.70 7.74 -2.23
C ASN A 73 26.62 7.12 -3.11
N GLU A 74 27.02 6.13 -3.89
CA GLU A 74 26.13 5.22 -4.60
C GLU A 74 26.20 3.84 -3.95
N VAL A 75 25.06 3.29 -3.53
CA VAL A 75 24.93 1.95 -2.96
C VAL A 75 24.09 1.12 -3.91
N LEU A 76 24.70 0.12 -4.55
CA LEU A 76 23.99 -0.71 -5.51
C LEU A 76 23.01 -1.66 -4.80
N HIS A 77 23.47 -2.34 -3.74
CA HIS A 77 22.62 -3.24 -2.97
C HIS A 77 22.79 -2.99 -1.46
N LEU A 78 21.73 -2.51 -0.81
CA LEU A 78 21.68 -2.34 0.63
C LEU A 78 20.89 -3.50 1.25
N ARG A 79 21.59 -4.49 1.79
CA ARG A 79 20.97 -5.70 2.36
C ARG A 79 20.33 -5.43 3.71
N SER A 80 19.49 -6.38 4.14
CA SER A 80 18.83 -6.32 5.45
C SER A 80 19.84 -6.18 6.59
N GLY A 81 19.63 -5.21 7.49
CA GLY A 81 20.49 -5.00 8.65
C GLY A 81 21.89 -4.43 8.34
N ALA A 82 22.13 -3.91 7.14
CA ALA A 82 23.44 -3.40 6.73
C ALA A 82 24.00 -2.34 7.70
N LEU A 83 23.15 -1.43 8.17
CA LEU A 83 23.53 -0.30 9.01
C LEU A 83 23.47 -0.59 10.51
N LEU A 84 23.07 -1.80 10.91
CA LEU A 84 22.93 -2.18 12.33
C LEU A 84 24.27 -2.24 13.08
N GLY A 85 25.37 -2.44 12.36
CA GLY A 85 26.71 -2.48 12.95
C GLY A 85 27.23 -1.11 13.38
N ILE A 86 26.64 -0.02 12.88
CA ILE A 86 27.01 1.34 13.23
C ILE A 86 26.36 1.70 14.57
N ARG A 87 27.18 1.91 15.60
CA ARG A 87 26.76 2.08 17.00
C ARG A 87 27.53 3.22 17.65
N PRO A 88 26.92 3.97 18.58
CA PRO A 88 27.64 4.97 19.35
C PRO A 88 28.51 4.29 20.42
N HIS A 89 29.66 4.88 20.71
CA HIS A 89 30.46 4.52 21.88
C HIS A 89 29.71 4.93 23.15
N LYS A 90 29.74 4.09 24.19
CA LYS A 90 28.96 4.31 25.43
C LYS A 90 29.30 5.62 26.15
N GLU A 91 30.54 6.07 26.02
CA GLU A 91 31.08 7.24 26.71
C GLU A 91 30.96 8.53 25.89
N ALA A 92 30.46 8.44 24.65
CA ALA A 92 30.40 9.58 23.76
C ALA A 92 29.21 10.49 24.08
N GLN A 93 29.48 11.79 24.21
CA GLN A 93 28.47 12.78 24.62
C GLN A 93 27.54 13.23 23.48
N ALA A 94 28.04 13.24 22.24
CA ALA A 94 27.29 13.67 21.06
C ALA A 94 27.69 12.81 19.85
N VAL A 95 26.81 11.90 19.44
CA VAL A 95 27.07 10.97 18.34
C VAL A 95 25.89 11.02 17.40
N ASN A 96 26.17 11.20 16.11
CA ASN A 96 25.13 11.25 15.10
C ASN A 96 25.48 10.47 13.84
N ILE A 97 24.43 10.07 13.15
CA ILE A 97 24.53 9.33 11.89
C ILE A 97 23.76 10.07 10.81
N VAL A 98 24.47 10.44 9.74
CA VAL A 98 23.93 11.32 8.70
C VAL A 98 24.09 10.67 7.33
N PHE A 99 22.97 10.45 6.64
CA PHE A 99 22.92 10.03 5.24
C PHE A 99 22.46 11.22 4.40
N LEU A 100 23.34 11.76 3.57
CA LEU A 100 23.12 12.96 2.79
C LEU A 100 23.35 12.72 1.29
N ASN A 101 22.36 13.01 0.45
CA ASN A 101 22.51 12.98 -1.02
C ASN A 101 23.05 11.65 -1.58
N ASN A 102 22.84 10.52 -0.91
CA ASN A 102 23.26 9.21 -1.45
C ASN A 102 22.23 8.70 -2.46
N THR A 103 22.68 7.83 -3.36
CA THR A 103 21.80 7.10 -4.29
C THR A 103 21.81 5.62 -3.91
N ILE A 104 20.62 5.05 -3.73
CA ILE A 104 20.43 3.64 -3.34
C ILE A 104 19.63 2.97 -4.46
N VAL A 105 20.24 1.98 -5.12
CA VAL A 105 19.67 1.33 -6.31
C VAL A 105 18.74 0.17 -5.92
N GLU A 106 19.17 -0.70 -5.02
CA GLU A 106 18.37 -1.79 -4.47
C GLU A 106 18.50 -1.81 -2.95
N ALA A 107 17.38 -2.04 -2.26
CA ALA A 107 17.34 -2.07 -0.80
C ALA A 107 16.35 -3.14 -0.31
N ASP A 108 16.84 -4.04 0.55
CA ASP A 108 16.03 -5.07 1.19
C ASP A 108 15.20 -4.51 2.35
N GLU A 109 14.26 -5.29 2.87
CA GLU A 109 13.55 -4.95 4.11
C GLU A 109 14.55 -4.80 5.29
N HIS A 110 14.28 -3.87 6.22
CA HIS A 110 15.16 -3.53 7.36
C HIS A 110 16.57 -3.05 6.98
N SER A 111 16.81 -2.64 5.74
CA SER A 111 18.12 -2.17 5.27
C SER A 111 18.51 -0.79 5.81
N LEU A 112 17.54 0.08 6.06
CA LEU A 112 17.73 1.42 6.66
C LEU A 112 17.67 1.40 8.20
N LEU A 113 17.55 0.21 8.80
CA LEU A 113 17.49 0.07 10.25
C LEU A 113 18.86 0.38 10.86
N THR A 114 18.94 1.48 11.61
CA THR A 114 20.14 1.87 12.38
C THR A 114 20.06 1.34 13.81
N SER A 115 21.20 1.28 14.51
CA SER A 115 21.22 0.90 15.93
C SER A 115 20.28 1.76 16.77
N MET A 116 19.51 1.11 17.65
CA MET A 116 18.60 1.77 18.59
C MET A 116 19.34 2.59 19.66
N GLN A 117 20.66 2.43 19.76
CA GLN A 117 21.51 3.13 20.72
C GLN A 117 21.74 4.61 20.35
N TYR A 118 21.57 4.98 19.08
CA TYR A 118 21.60 6.40 18.68
C TYR A 118 20.31 7.10 19.15
N PRO A 119 20.36 8.27 19.80
CA PRO A 119 19.16 9.07 20.02
C PRO A 119 18.45 9.37 18.70
N MET A 120 17.12 9.46 18.71
CA MET A 120 16.34 9.65 17.47
C MET A 120 16.69 10.93 16.72
N HIS A 121 16.87 12.04 17.44
CA HIS A 121 17.22 13.34 16.86
C HIS A 121 18.61 13.36 16.20
N GLU A 122 19.45 12.37 16.51
CA GLU A 122 20.80 12.23 15.94
C GLU A 122 20.84 11.32 14.71
N ARG A 123 19.68 10.81 14.25
CA ARG A 123 19.56 9.97 13.05
C ARG A 123 18.97 10.79 11.92
N THR A 124 19.80 11.14 10.95
CA THR A 124 19.43 12.09 9.90
C THR A 124 19.55 11.48 8.51
N ILE A 125 18.45 11.48 7.75
CA ILE A 125 18.41 11.01 6.35
C ILE A 125 17.86 12.17 5.50
N ILE A 126 18.70 12.76 4.65
CA ILE A 126 18.40 13.98 3.89
C ILE A 126 18.73 13.78 2.41
N ASN A 127 17.76 14.07 1.54
CA ASN A 127 17.91 14.12 0.08
C ASN A 127 18.51 12.84 -0.55
N ASN A 128 18.30 11.68 0.09
CA ASN A 128 18.72 10.41 -0.50
C ASN A 128 17.74 10.00 -1.60
N LYS A 129 18.30 9.52 -2.72
CA LYS A 129 17.58 9.06 -3.90
C LYS A 129 17.46 7.55 -3.83
N PHE A 130 16.24 7.04 -3.78
CA PHE A 130 15.97 5.62 -3.83
C PHE A 130 15.43 5.26 -5.20
N ASN A 131 15.97 4.22 -5.83
CA ASN A 131 15.44 3.65 -7.06
C ASN A 131 14.20 2.77 -6.79
N ILE A 132 13.27 3.32 -6.02
CA ILE A 132 11.96 2.75 -5.71
C ILE A 132 10.94 3.54 -6.53
N PRO A 133 10.01 2.89 -7.23
CA PRO A 133 9.00 3.60 -8.00
C PRO A 133 8.16 4.51 -7.09
N CYS A 134 7.94 5.74 -7.54
CA CYS A 134 6.97 6.65 -6.93
C CYS A 134 5.55 6.14 -7.24
N ASP A 135 5.03 5.26 -6.41
CA ASP A 135 3.64 4.81 -6.46
C ASP A 135 2.91 5.14 -5.15
N CYS A 136 1.66 4.70 -5.03
CA CYS A 136 0.86 4.94 -3.83
C CYS A 136 1.18 4.01 -2.66
N ASN A 137 2.01 3.00 -2.89
CA ASN A 137 2.48 2.05 -1.89
C ASN A 137 3.89 2.40 -1.37
N VAL A 138 4.54 3.44 -1.91
CA VAL A 138 5.90 3.88 -1.53
C VAL A 138 6.09 4.02 -0.02
N ILE A 139 5.05 4.46 0.70
CA ILE A 139 5.04 4.57 2.17
C ILE A 139 5.23 3.21 2.82
N THR A 140 4.49 2.21 2.37
CA THR A 140 4.57 0.84 2.87
C THR A 140 5.96 0.28 2.61
N THR A 141 6.54 0.56 1.43
CA THR A 141 7.92 0.19 1.12
C THR A 141 8.91 0.81 2.10
N PHE A 142 8.85 2.12 2.33
CA PHE A 142 9.75 2.78 3.29
C PHE A 142 9.54 2.32 4.74
N LYS A 143 8.31 1.98 5.15
CA LYS A 143 8.07 1.36 6.47
C LYS A 143 8.81 0.03 6.60
N LYS A 144 8.78 -0.81 5.56
CA LYS A 144 9.53 -2.08 5.52
C LYS A 144 11.04 -1.86 5.59
N LEU A 145 11.58 -0.88 4.84
CA LEU A 145 13.02 -0.55 4.89
C LEU A 145 13.49 -0.15 6.29
N LEU A 146 12.63 0.55 7.04
CA LEU A 146 12.90 0.99 8.41
C LEU A 146 12.52 -0.02 9.49
N GLY A 147 11.90 -1.16 9.12
CA GLY A 147 11.43 -2.15 10.08
C GLY A 147 10.24 -1.71 10.93
N ILE A 148 9.41 -0.79 10.42
CA ILE A 148 8.26 -0.25 11.14
C ILE A 148 7.05 -1.14 10.90
N ASN A 149 6.51 -1.68 11.98
CA ASN A 149 5.33 -2.53 12.03
C ASN A 149 4.15 -1.84 12.73
N SER A 150 2.97 -2.47 12.69
CA SER A 150 1.71 -1.93 13.26
C SER A 150 1.79 -1.65 14.78
N SER A 151 2.69 -2.32 15.47
CA SER A 151 2.96 -2.19 16.91
C SER A 151 4.10 -1.20 17.23
N SER A 152 4.66 -0.53 16.23
CA SER A 152 5.75 0.43 16.43
C SER A 152 5.28 1.64 17.23
N GLY A 153 6.10 2.06 18.20
CA GLY A 153 5.82 3.22 19.04
C GLY A 153 5.84 4.55 18.28
N HIS A 154 5.42 5.61 18.97
CA HIS A 154 5.38 6.99 18.45
C HIS A 154 6.72 7.44 17.85
N GLU A 155 7.82 7.05 18.48
CA GLU A 155 9.16 7.44 18.09
C GLU A 155 9.54 6.93 16.68
N SER A 156 9.22 5.67 16.35
CA SER A 156 9.47 5.11 15.01
C SER A 156 8.71 5.86 13.92
N LEU A 157 7.55 6.43 14.25
CA LEU A 157 6.74 7.22 13.32
C LEU A 157 7.38 8.58 12.99
N GLU A 158 8.07 9.22 13.95
CA GLU A 158 8.75 10.50 13.70
C GLU A 158 9.95 10.38 12.75
N ILE A 159 10.78 9.34 12.93
CA ILE A 159 11.87 9.02 11.99
C ILE A 159 11.29 8.78 10.61
N PHE A 160 10.23 7.97 10.53
CA PHE A 160 9.53 7.68 9.27
C PHE A 160 9.06 8.94 8.56
N GLU A 161 8.41 9.86 9.27
CA GLU A 161 7.97 11.12 8.67
C GLU A 161 9.13 11.94 8.12
N THR A 162 10.24 12.00 8.86
CA THR A 162 11.43 12.74 8.45
C THR A 162 12.04 12.14 7.18
N VAL A 163 12.16 10.81 7.13
CA VAL A 163 12.66 10.07 5.96
C VAL A 163 11.77 10.33 4.75
N ILE A 164 10.45 10.23 4.87
CA ILE A 164 9.51 10.44 3.77
C ILE A 164 9.50 11.89 3.27
N LYS A 165 9.59 12.87 4.17
CA LYS A 165 9.61 14.29 3.80
C LYS A 165 10.87 14.69 3.02
N LYS A 166 11.99 14.01 3.28
CA LYS A 166 13.31 14.37 2.72
C LYS A 166 13.89 13.37 1.71
N SER A 167 13.25 12.23 1.48
CA SER A 167 13.72 11.24 0.50
C SER A 167 13.08 11.44 -0.87
N LEU A 168 13.77 10.97 -1.90
CA LEU A 168 13.29 10.99 -3.28
C LEU A 168 13.06 9.56 -3.80
N CYS A 169 12.00 9.37 -4.57
CA CYS A 169 11.68 8.14 -5.30
C CYS A 169 11.79 8.38 -6.81
N HIS A 170 11.83 7.28 -7.58
CA HIS A 170 11.97 7.29 -9.03
C HIS A 170 10.60 7.38 -9.72
N VAL A 171 10.39 8.38 -10.59
CA VAL A 171 9.06 8.63 -11.19
C VAL A 171 8.73 7.65 -12.33
N SER A 172 9.72 7.28 -13.14
CA SER A 172 9.52 6.37 -14.26
C SER A 172 10.83 5.67 -14.58
N ALA A 173 10.78 4.35 -14.81
CA ALA A 173 11.93 3.53 -15.21
C ALA A 173 12.72 4.11 -16.40
N SER A 174 12.05 4.82 -17.32
CA SER A 174 12.65 5.37 -18.54
C SER A 174 13.35 6.71 -18.37
N THR A 175 13.05 7.46 -17.30
CA THR A 175 13.60 8.81 -17.08
C THR A 175 14.33 8.80 -15.75
N ARG A 176 15.60 9.22 -15.69
CA ARG A 176 16.37 9.40 -14.44
C ARG A 176 15.85 10.57 -13.58
N SER A 177 14.53 10.69 -13.49
CA SER A 177 13.78 11.76 -12.85
C SER A 177 13.33 11.29 -11.48
N TYR A 178 13.64 12.10 -10.48
CA TYR A 178 13.30 11.83 -9.08
C TYR A 178 12.28 12.85 -8.58
N ALA A 179 11.34 12.39 -7.76
CA ALA A 179 10.40 13.25 -7.07
C ALA A 179 10.49 13.04 -5.56
N LEU A 180 10.23 14.11 -4.80
CA LEU A 180 10.10 14.02 -3.35
C LEU A 180 8.91 13.12 -3.00
N VAL A 181 9.15 12.10 -2.18
CA VAL A 181 8.15 11.07 -1.83
C VAL A 181 6.89 11.71 -1.25
N TYR A 182 7.04 12.59 -0.27
CA TYR A 182 5.92 13.30 0.36
C TYR A 182 5.08 14.14 -0.64
N LYS A 183 5.74 14.84 -1.57
CA LYS A 183 5.04 15.66 -2.58
C LYS A 183 4.30 14.80 -3.59
N TYR A 184 4.89 13.67 -3.98
CA TYR A 184 4.25 12.74 -4.91
C TYR A 184 3.00 12.13 -4.28
N LYS A 185 3.10 11.63 -3.03
CA LYS A 185 1.97 11.07 -2.28
C LYS A 185 0.79 12.03 -2.22
N THR A 186 1.05 13.29 -1.83
CA THR A 186 -0.01 14.29 -1.60
C THR A 186 -0.70 14.75 -2.88
N ARG A 187 -0.04 14.66 -4.04
CA ARG A 187 -0.60 15.12 -5.32
C ARG A 187 -1.23 14.00 -6.16
N ASN A 188 -0.62 12.82 -6.18
CA ASN A 188 -0.96 11.78 -7.15
C ASN A 188 -1.70 10.58 -6.52
N CYS A 189 -1.62 10.39 -5.21
CA CYS A 189 -2.15 9.21 -4.53
C CYS A 189 -3.36 9.47 -3.64
N THR A 190 -3.77 10.73 -3.51
CA THR A 190 -5.12 11.05 -3.08
C THR A 190 -6.06 10.68 -4.22
N LEU A 191 -6.59 9.45 -4.20
CA LEU A 191 -7.85 9.16 -4.88
C LEU A 191 -8.81 10.27 -4.43
N PRO A 192 -9.35 11.09 -5.34
CA PRO A 192 -10.33 12.07 -4.94
C PRO A 192 -11.51 11.28 -4.40
N ILE A 193 -11.63 11.20 -3.08
CA ILE A 193 -12.74 10.54 -2.37
C ILE A 193 -14.06 11.09 -2.93
N THR A 194 -14.06 12.36 -3.36
CA THR A 194 -15.13 13.02 -4.11
C THR A 194 -15.51 12.33 -5.42
N MET A 195 -14.59 11.76 -6.20
CA MET A 195 -14.93 10.98 -7.40
C MET A 195 -15.56 9.63 -7.07
N ILE A 196 -15.08 8.94 -6.02
CA ILE A 196 -15.69 7.68 -5.58
C ILE A 196 -17.11 7.95 -5.09
N VAL A 197 -17.30 8.97 -4.25
CA VAL A 197 -18.61 9.40 -3.76
C VAL A 197 -19.53 9.88 -4.90
N ALA A 198 -19.02 10.67 -5.85
CA ALA A 198 -19.81 11.10 -7.01
C ALA A 198 -20.21 9.90 -7.89
N GLY A 199 -19.31 8.94 -8.10
CA GLY A 199 -19.57 7.72 -8.84
C GLY A 199 -20.64 6.84 -8.19
N THR A 200 -20.57 6.64 -6.86
CA THR A 200 -21.59 5.87 -6.13
C THR A 200 -22.95 6.59 -6.13
N CYS A 201 -22.98 7.92 -5.95
CA CYS A 201 -24.21 8.70 -6.06
C CYS A 201 -24.85 8.60 -7.45
N MET A 202 -24.06 8.69 -8.53
CA MET A 202 -24.57 8.48 -9.89
C MET A 202 -25.10 7.07 -10.11
N GLY A 203 -24.38 6.04 -9.62
CA GLY A 203 -24.81 4.65 -9.71
C GLY A 203 -26.16 4.42 -9.04
N VAL A 204 -26.36 4.98 -7.83
CA VAL A 204 -27.64 4.91 -7.11
C VAL A 204 -28.75 5.64 -7.85
N ALA A 205 -28.48 6.83 -8.41
CA ALA A 205 -29.47 7.59 -9.17
C ALA A 205 -29.94 6.83 -10.43
N ILE A 206 -29.02 6.21 -11.16
CA ILE A 206 -29.35 5.37 -12.33
C ILE A 206 -30.20 4.16 -11.90
N LEU A 207 -29.83 3.50 -10.80
CA LEU A 207 -30.58 2.35 -10.28
C LEU A 207 -32.02 2.74 -9.94
N LEU A 208 -32.22 3.89 -9.28
CA LEU A 208 -33.53 4.43 -8.97
C LEU A 208 -34.34 4.75 -10.22
N LEU A 209 -33.73 5.35 -11.25
CA LEU A 209 -34.39 5.62 -12.52
C LEU A 209 -34.86 4.34 -13.23
N VAL A 210 -34.03 3.29 -13.22
CA VAL A 210 -34.41 1.98 -13.78
C VAL A 210 -35.58 1.38 -13.00
N ILE A 211 -35.53 1.40 -11.65
CA ILE A 211 -36.61 0.89 -10.81
C ILE A 211 -37.93 1.62 -11.10
N VAL A 212 -37.91 2.96 -11.14
CA VAL A 212 -39.09 3.77 -11.46
C VAL A 212 -39.61 3.44 -12.86
N SER A 213 -38.71 3.32 -13.84
CA SER A 213 -39.10 2.97 -15.23
C SER A 213 -39.76 1.61 -15.32
N VAL A 214 -39.26 0.60 -14.58
CA VAL A 214 -39.87 -0.73 -14.52
C VAL A 214 -41.24 -0.69 -13.83
N ILE A 215 -41.37 0.05 -12.73
CA ILE A 215 -42.65 0.22 -12.02
C ILE A 215 -43.68 0.91 -12.93
N CYS A 216 -43.29 2.00 -13.59
CA CYS A 216 -44.15 2.72 -14.55
C CYS A 216 -44.56 1.81 -15.70
N SER A 217 -43.63 1.05 -16.29
CA SER A 217 -43.92 0.11 -17.38
C SER A 217 -44.91 -0.98 -16.96
N ARG A 218 -44.75 -1.54 -15.75
CA ARG A 218 -45.70 -2.52 -15.19
C ARG A 218 -47.09 -1.91 -14.96
N ARG A 219 -47.16 -0.67 -14.44
CA ARG A 219 -48.44 0.03 -14.22
C ARG A 219 -49.13 0.36 -15.53
N VAL A 220 -48.41 0.83 -16.55
CA VAL A 220 -48.95 1.11 -17.88
C VAL A 220 -49.45 -0.17 -18.54
N LYS A 221 -48.71 -1.28 -18.44
CA LYS A 221 -49.16 -2.58 -18.97
C LYS A 221 -50.47 -3.02 -18.31
N LYS A 222 -50.56 -2.93 -16.97
CA LYS A 222 -51.77 -3.28 -16.23
C LYS A 222 -52.97 -2.39 -16.60
N ALA A 223 -52.77 -1.07 -16.69
CA ALA A 223 -53.82 -0.14 -17.11
C ALA A 223 -54.30 -0.40 -18.55
N ARG A 224 -53.41 -0.83 -19.44
CA ARG A 224 -53.75 -1.19 -20.83
C ARG A 224 -54.54 -2.50 -20.91
N GLU A 225 -54.20 -3.48 -20.07
CA GLU A 225 -54.98 -4.71 -19.90
C GLU A 225 -56.39 -4.43 -19.35
N GLU A 226 -56.50 -3.56 -18.33
CA GLU A 226 -57.80 -3.14 -17.77
C GLU A 226 -58.65 -2.33 -18.77
N ALA A 227 -58.04 -1.45 -19.56
CA ALA A 227 -58.74 -0.68 -20.60
C ALA A 227 -59.25 -1.57 -21.75
N ASN A 228 -58.46 -2.57 -22.17
CA ASN A 228 -58.89 -3.53 -23.19
C ASN A 228 -60.07 -4.38 -22.68
N TYR A 229 -60.05 -4.79 -21.41
CA TYR A 229 -61.13 -5.55 -20.79
C TYR A 229 -62.46 -4.76 -20.74
N LEU A 230 -62.40 -3.47 -20.44
CA LEU A 230 -63.59 -2.59 -20.48
C LEU A 230 -64.08 -2.31 -21.92
N GLY A 231 -63.18 -2.25 -22.90
CA GLY A 231 -63.52 -2.09 -24.32
C GLY A 231 -64.28 -3.28 -24.92
N GLU A 232 -63.96 -4.51 -24.49
CA GLU A 232 -64.67 -5.72 -24.94
C GLU A 232 -66.06 -5.89 -24.31
N CYS A 233 -66.28 -5.37 -23.09
CA CYS A 233 -67.61 -5.39 -22.44
C CYS A 233 -68.61 -4.39 -23.03
N CYS A 234 -68.16 -3.28 -23.65
CA CYS A 234 -69.06 -2.25 -24.19
C CYS A 234 -69.52 -2.49 -25.64
N PHE A 235 -68.94 -3.45 -26.37
CA PHE A 235 -69.33 -3.76 -27.77
C PHE A 235 -70.18 -5.03 -27.93
N SER A 236 -70.53 -5.74 -26.85
CA SER A 236 -71.19 -7.07 -26.94
C SER A 236 -72.57 -7.19 -26.28
N GLN A 237 -73.16 -6.13 -25.72
CA GLN A 237 -74.56 -6.15 -25.26
C GLN A 237 -75.37 -4.95 -25.76
N SER A 238 -75.81 -5.04 -27.00
CA SER A 238 -76.98 -4.33 -27.51
C SER A 238 -78.25 -4.84 -26.81
N PHE A 239 -78.69 -4.17 -25.75
CA PHE A 239 -80.04 -4.35 -25.22
C PHE A 239 -81.03 -3.57 -26.10
N SER A 240 -81.70 -4.31 -26.98
CA SER A 240 -82.94 -3.90 -27.63
C SER A 240 -84.11 -4.32 -26.77
N THR A 241 -84.89 -3.37 -26.25
CA THR A 241 -86.35 -3.50 -26.13
C THR A 241 -86.98 -2.11 -25.96
N LEU A 242 -87.46 -1.56 -27.08
CA LEU A 242 -88.70 -0.78 -27.08
C LEU A 242 -89.80 -1.65 -26.47
N HIS A 243 -90.57 -1.14 -25.50
CA HIS A 243 -92.02 -1.37 -25.41
C HIS A 243 -92.69 -0.21 -24.66
N SER A 244 -93.73 0.30 -25.30
CA SER A 244 -94.69 1.33 -24.90
C SER A 244 -95.57 0.89 -23.74
N ASN A 245 -95.82 1.80 -22.79
CA ASN A 245 -97.16 2.18 -22.31
C ASN A 245 -97.04 3.01 -21.01
N THR A 246 -97.15 4.32 -21.15
CA THR A 246 -97.39 5.24 -20.03
C THR A 246 -98.80 5.79 -20.14
N HIS A 247 -99.72 5.18 -19.38
CA HIS A 247 -100.93 5.86 -18.95
C HIS A 247 -100.56 6.91 -17.89
N VAL A 248 -100.98 8.14 -18.18
CA VAL A 248 -101.13 9.32 -17.30
C VAL A 248 -102.26 9.03 -16.27
N PRO A 249 -102.55 9.82 -15.20
CA PRO A 249 -101.86 10.93 -14.49
C PRO A 249 -101.80 10.75 -12.94
N MET A 250 -101.07 11.64 -12.23
CA MET A 250 -101.63 12.65 -11.28
C MET A 250 -100.56 13.22 -10.35
N SER A 251 -100.42 14.55 -10.39
CA SER A 251 -100.06 15.41 -9.24
C SER A 251 -101.31 15.56 -8.33
N PRO A 252 -101.25 16.01 -7.06
CA PRO A 252 -100.43 17.15 -6.62
C PRO A 252 -99.96 17.19 -5.14
N MET A 253 -99.23 18.28 -4.85
CA MET A 253 -99.31 19.13 -3.65
C MET A 253 -98.63 18.74 -2.32
N ASN A 254 -97.74 19.66 -1.92
CA ASN A 254 -97.58 20.35 -0.64
C ASN A 254 -97.58 19.56 0.68
N GLY A 255 -96.56 19.85 1.52
CA GLY A 255 -96.73 19.78 2.97
C GLY A 255 -95.42 19.67 3.75
N HIS A 256 -95.14 20.69 4.54
CA HIS A 256 -94.17 20.70 5.64
C HIS A 256 -94.23 19.45 6.54
N SER A 257 -93.10 18.97 7.05
CA SER A 257 -92.85 18.80 8.50
C SER A 257 -91.52 18.11 8.79
N ASN A 258 -90.86 18.63 9.84
CA ASN A 258 -89.80 17.97 10.58
C ASN A 258 -90.24 16.58 11.03
N GLN A 259 -89.38 15.56 10.87
CA GLN A 259 -89.26 14.51 11.87
C GLN A 259 -87.90 13.82 11.79
N SER A 260 -87.17 13.97 12.89
CA SER A 260 -85.96 13.28 13.31
C SER A 260 -86.18 11.78 13.42
N TRP A 261 -85.29 10.98 12.83
CA TRP A 261 -84.95 9.63 13.31
C TRP A 261 -83.48 9.35 12.97
N GLU A 262 -82.61 9.57 13.96
CA GLU A 262 -81.30 8.91 14.09
C GLU A 262 -81.52 7.56 14.81
N PRO A 263 -80.51 6.68 14.97
CA PRO A 263 -79.64 6.05 13.97
C PRO A 263 -79.65 4.51 14.17
N THR A 264 -79.19 3.72 13.21
CA THR A 264 -78.55 2.42 13.53
C THR A 264 -77.83 1.83 12.32
N THR A 265 -76.50 1.93 12.32
CA THR A 265 -75.60 0.98 11.63
C THR A 265 -75.61 -0.37 12.36
N PRO A 266 -75.35 -1.48 11.65
CA PRO A 266 -74.01 -2.05 11.80
C PRO A 266 -73.40 -2.61 10.48
N LEU A 267 -72.16 -2.18 10.26
CA LEU A 267 -70.97 -2.97 9.86
C LEU A 267 -71.21 -4.29 9.08
N GLN A 268 -70.83 -4.29 7.79
CA GLN A 268 -70.55 -5.50 7.02
C GLN A 268 -69.07 -5.93 7.18
N PRO A 269 -68.77 -7.24 7.19
CA PRO A 269 -67.44 -7.77 7.50
C PRO A 269 -66.48 -7.69 6.30
N TRP A 270 -65.21 -7.40 6.59
CA TRP A 270 -64.12 -7.40 5.61
C TRP A 270 -63.49 -8.79 5.60
N VAL A 271 -63.36 -9.40 4.42
CA VAL A 271 -62.71 -10.71 4.23
C VAL A 271 -61.21 -10.49 4.06
N VAL A 272 -60.41 -11.13 4.93
CA VAL A 272 -58.95 -11.20 4.81
C VAL A 272 -58.60 -12.45 4.00
N ALA A 273 -57.92 -12.27 2.86
CA ALA A 273 -57.31 -13.36 2.11
C ALA A 273 -55.83 -13.47 2.49
N VAL A 274 -55.42 -14.63 3.01
CA VAL A 274 -54.02 -14.98 3.29
C VAL A 274 -53.45 -15.67 2.05
N PRO A 275 -52.33 -15.21 1.46
CA PRO A 275 -51.70 -15.94 0.37
C PRO A 275 -50.92 -17.15 0.92
N GLU A 276 -51.19 -18.31 0.33
CA GLU A 276 -50.51 -19.56 0.62
C GLU A 276 -48.99 -19.46 0.37
N VAL A 277 -48.24 -19.94 1.36
CA VAL A 277 -46.79 -20.05 1.34
C VAL A 277 -46.37 -21.11 0.32
N LYS A 278 -45.74 -20.70 -0.78
CA LYS A 278 -44.99 -21.62 -1.65
C LYS A 278 -43.61 -21.87 -1.04
N THR A 279 -43.40 -23.09 -0.57
CA THR A 279 -42.09 -23.63 -0.16
C THR A 279 -41.17 -23.75 -1.37
N TYR A 280 -39.95 -23.22 -1.25
CA TYR A 280 -38.90 -23.37 -2.26
C TYR A 280 -38.34 -24.80 -2.20
N LYS A 281 -38.22 -25.43 -3.37
CA LYS A 281 -37.55 -26.73 -3.55
C LYS A 281 -36.06 -26.45 -3.67
N GLU A 282 -35.26 -26.99 -2.75
CA GLU A 282 -33.80 -26.90 -2.76
C GLU A 282 -33.26 -27.45 -4.09
N THR A 283 -32.34 -26.72 -4.71
CA THR A 283 -31.63 -27.14 -5.92
C THR A 283 -30.24 -27.59 -5.47
N GLU A 284 -29.95 -28.89 -5.59
CA GLU A 284 -28.62 -29.45 -5.36
C GLU A 284 -27.63 -28.85 -6.37
N LEU A 285 -26.56 -28.27 -5.85
CA LEU A 285 -25.49 -27.68 -6.65
C LEU A 285 -24.35 -28.70 -6.71
N ASN A 286 -24.31 -29.49 -7.79
CA ASN A 286 -23.19 -30.39 -8.07
C ASN A 286 -21.97 -29.55 -8.46
N VAL A 287 -20.97 -29.51 -7.60
CA VAL A 287 -19.65 -28.94 -7.88
C VAL A 287 -18.73 -30.10 -8.28
N SER A 288 -18.30 -30.12 -9.54
CA SER A 288 -17.20 -30.99 -9.99
C SER A 288 -15.87 -30.32 -9.63
N PHE A 289 -15.00 -31.06 -8.93
CA PHE A 289 -13.61 -30.68 -8.72
C PHE A 289 -12.74 -31.43 -9.73
N GLU A 290 -12.08 -30.70 -10.62
CA GLU A 290 -10.99 -31.27 -11.42
C GLU A 290 -9.73 -31.35 -10.56
N HIS A 291 -9.17 -32.56 -10.50
CA HIS A 291 -7.95 -32.88 -9.76
C HIS A 291 -6.74 -32.50 -10.63
N THR A 292 -6.01 -31.45 -10.25
CA THR A 292 -4.71 -31.13 -10.86
C THR A 292 -3.58 -31.71 -10.01
N GLU A 293 -2.91 -32.73 -10.54
CA GLU A 293 -1.68 -33.28 -9.95
C GLU A 293 -0.51 -32.28 -10.08
N PRO A 294 0.44 -32.26 -9.12
CA PRO A 294 1.62 -31.41 -9.20
C PRO A 294 2.62 -31.95 -10.22
N MET A 295 3.07 -31.05 -11.10
CA MET A 295 4.10 -31.31 -12.10
C MET A 295 5.45 -31.63 -11.42
N LYS A 296 5.93 -32.86 -11.58
CA LYS A 296 7.31 -33.24 -11.28
C LYS A 296 8.24 -32.64 -12.34
N VAL A 297 9.20 -31.82 -11.91
CA VAL A 297 10.38 -31.51 -12.73
C VAL A 297 11.60 -32.09 -12.04
N SER A 298 12.30 -32.95 -12.78
CA SER A 298 13.32 -33.86 -12.32
C SER A 298 14.51 -33.78 -13.28
N LEU A 299 15.71 -33.58 -12.71
CA LEU A 299 17.07 -33.87 -13.24
C LEU A 299 17.59 -32.88 -14.31
N ARG A 300 18.88 -32.58 -14.48
CA ARG A 300 20.17 -32.84 -13.78
C ARG A 300 21.25 -32.05 -14.56
N ASP A 301 22.30 -31.67 -13.85
CA ASP A 301 23.74 -31.66 -14.20
C ASP A 301 24.28 -31.07 -15.53
N SER A 302 25.20 -30.10 -15.40
CA SER A 302 26.54 -30.06 -16.03
C SER A 302 27.28 -28.79 -15.55
N PHE A 303 28.21 -28.89 -14.58
CA PHE A 303 29.68 -28.94 -14.73
C PHE A 303 30.34 -27.75 -15.50
N CYS A 304 31.13 -26.95 -14.77
CA CYS A 304 32.08 -25.89 -15.21
C CYS A 304 33.35 -26.46 -15.90
N PRO A 305 34.30 -25.70 -16.54
CA PRO A 305 35.20 -24.72 -15.86
C PRO A 305 35.77 -23.50 -16.67
N GLU A 306 36.06 -22.38 -15.95
CA GLU A 306 37.20 -21.40 -16.00
C GLU A 306 37.78 -20.77 -17.32
N PRO A 307 38.74 -19.79 -17.31
CA PRO A 307 38.98 -18.59 -16.47
C PRO A 307 39.40 -17.29 -17.27
N GLY A 308 39.45 -16.11 -16.59
CA GLY A 308 40.30 -14.95 -16.96
C GLY A 308 39.63 -13.76 -17.69
N PRO A 309 40.19 -12.52 -17.61
CA PRO A 309 41.61 -12.21 -17.46
C PRO A 309 42.02 -11.41 -16.21
N LEU A 310 43.29 -11.58 -15.87
CA LEU A 310 44.07 -10.85 -14.88
C LEU A 310 44.16 -9.35 -15.18
N LEU A 311 44.08 -8.53 -14.13
CA LEU A 311 44.41 -7.11 -14.15
C LEU A 311 45.81 -6.90 -13.56
N ASP A 312 46.70 -6.36 -14.40
CA ASP A 312 48.04 -5.90 -14.05
C ASP A 312 47.98 -4.72 -13.06
N LEU A 313 48.43 -4.94 -11.84
CA LEU A 313 48.75 -3.87 -10.90
C LEU A 313 50.19 -3.39 -11.16
N GLN A 314 50.33 -2.36 -11.99
CA GLN A 314 51.58 -1.60 -12.09
C GLN A 314 51.87 -0.90 -10.77
N ARG A 315 52.91 -1.40 -10.11
CA ARG A 315 53.43 -0.95 -8.81
C ARG A 315 54.44 0.17 -9.06
N ASN A 316 54.05 1.43 -8.88
CA ASN A 316 55.03 2.50 -8.75
C ASN A 316 55.68 2.41 -7.36
N THR A 317 56.95 2.06 -7.39
CA THR A 317 57.88 1.91 -6.28
C THR A 317 58.02 3.19 -5.46
N GLN A 318 57.82 3.11 -4.14
CA GLN A 318 58.78 3.64 -3.18
C GLN A 318 58.68 2.92 -1.82
N VAL A 319 59.74 2.15 -1.55
CA VAL A 319 60.36 1.76 -0.26
C VAL A 319 59.56 0.91 0.73
N ARG A 320 60.11 -0.30 0.92
CA ARG A 320 59.75 -1.39 1.82
C ARG A 320 60.00 -1.06 3.30
N SER A 321 59.17 -1.63 4.16
CA SER A 321 59.64 -2.40 5.32
C SER A 321 58.67 -3.56 5.59
N SER A 322 58.98 -4.71 5.01
CA SER A 322 58.39 -6.00 5.35
C SER A 322 59.10 -6.59 6.57
N CYS A 323 58.36 -7.14 7.53
CA CYS A 323 58.85 -8.20 8.43
C CYS A 323 58.00 -9.46 8.26
N PRO A 324 58.60 -10.65 8.47
CA PRO A 324 58.16 -11.90 7.88
C PRO A 324 57.09 -12.61 8.71
N PHE A 325 56.25 -13.35 8.00
CA PHE A 325 55.29 -14.30 8.55
C PHE A 325 55.99 -15.51 9.15
N ASN A 326 55.58 -15.87 10.36
CA ASN A 326 55.40 -17.25 10.82
C ASN A 326 53.99 -17.34 11.41
#